data_AF-A0A8A1V3N1-F1
#
_entry.id   AF-A0A8A1V3N1-F1
#
_cell.length_a   1.000
_cell.length_b   1.000
_cell.length_c   1.000
_cell.angle_alpha   90.00
_cell.angle_beta   90.00
_cell.angle_gamma   90.00
#
_symmetry.space_group_name_H-M   'P 1'
#
loop_
_entity.id
_entity.type
_entity.pdbx_description
1 polymer ?
#
loop_
_entity_poly.entity_id
_entity_poly.type
_entity_poly.pdbx_seq_one_letter_code
_entity_poly.pdbx_strand_id
1 'polypeptide(L)'
;MTSTADGRGGALVVAGEASIGKSALIDAVAEALDGFEVLRAAGTEFERDLLYATPHQLCAPVLDHRRRLPAVQQRALEAVFGLGTEPSPEPLTVGLAVLGLLLRGGQARAGLLCGGRRPVDR
;
A
#
# COMPACT_ATOMS: atom_id res chain seq x y z
N MET A 1 -6.75 -20.16 -1.48
CA MET A 1 -6.56 -18.72 -1.80
C MET A 1 -5.89 -18.64 -3.17
N THR A 2 -6.63 -18.62 -4.28
CA THR A 2 -6.02 -18.69 -5.63
C THR A 2 -6.73 -17.85 -6.71
N SER A 3 -7.69 -16.99 -6.36
CA SER A 3 -8.53 -16.31 -7.38
C SER A 3 -7.95 -15.01 -7.96
N THR A 4 -6.80 -14.53 -7.49
CA THR A 4 -6.23 -13.25 -7.97
C THR A 4 -5.69 -13.32 -9.40
N ALA A 5 -5.32 -14.51 -9.87
CA ALA A 5 -4.89 -14.73 -11.26
C ALA A 5 -6.02 -14.47 -12.28
N ASP A 6 -7.28 -14.61 -11.88
CA ASP A 6 -8.46 -14.37 -12.73
C ASP A 6 -8.91 -12.89 -12.73
N GLY A 7 -8.06 -11.96 -12.29
CA GLY A 7 -8.38 -10.54 -12.19
C GLY A 7 -9.38 -10.19 -11.07
N ARG A 8 -9.67 -11.13 -10.17
CA ARG A 8 -10.53 -10.87 -9.00
C ARG A 8 -9.69 -10.41 -7.82
N GLY A 9 -9.93 -9.17 -7.37
CA GLY A 9 -9.37 -8.68 -6.11
C GLY A 9 -10.02 -9.35 -4.90
N GLY A 10 -9.27 -9.45 -3.81
CA GLY A 10 -9.76 -9.99 -2.54
C GLY A 10 -8.98 -9.41 -1.37
N ALA A 11 -9.57 -9.47 -0.18
CA ALA A 11 -8.92 -9.07 1.07
C ALA A 11 -9.02 -10.22 2.08
N LEU A 12 -7.95 -10.45 2.85
CA LEU A 12 -7.93 -11.39 3.97
C LEU A 12 -7.42 -10.66 5.20
N VAL A 13 -8.13 -10.83 6.32
CA VAL A 13 -7.69 -10.33 7.63
C VAL A 13 -7.15 -11.50 8.44
N VAL A 14 -5.89 -11.40 8.86
CA VAL A 14 -5.26 -12.35 9.80
C VAL A 14 -5.28 -11.73 11.20
N ALA A 15 -6.19 -12.20 12.06
CA ALA A 15 -6.32 -11.76 13.44
C ALA A 15 -5.87 -12.87 14.41
N GLY A 16 -5.31 -12.48 15.55
CA GLY A 16 -4.79 -13.40 16.55
C GLY A 16 -4.04 -12.64 17.64
N GLU A 17 -3.53 -13.35 18.63
CA GLU A 17 -2.78 -12.74 19.73
C GLU A 17 -1.46 -12.10 19.28
N ALA A 18 -0.92 -11.19 20.09
CA ALA A 18 0.40 -10.64 19.85
C ALA A 18 1.44 -11.78 19.81
N SER A 19 2.43 -11.68 18.92
CA SER A 19 3.55 -12.62 18.82
C SER A 19 3.21 -14.07 18.40
N ILE A 20 1.96 -14.40 18.05
CA ILE A 20 1.56 -15.73 17.54
C ILE A 20 2.12 -16.05 16.13
N GLY A 21 3.01 -15.21 15.59
CA GLY A 21 3.63 -15.45 14.29
C GLY A 21 2.83 -14.97 13.07
N LYS A 22 1.84 -14.08 13.22
CA LYS A 22 1.05 -13.56 12.08
C LYS A 22 1.91 -12.94 10.98
N SER A 23 2.92 -12.16 11.36
CA SER A 23 3.85 -11.55 10.40
C SER A 23 4.67 -12.61 9.68
N ALA A 24 5.19 -13.60 10.41
CA ALA A 24 5.93 -14.72 9.82
C ALA A 24 5.06 -15.55 8.86
N LEU A 25 3.78 -15.77 9.19
CA LEU A 25 2.83 -16.44 8.29
C LEU A 25 2.62 -15.63 7.00
N ILE A 26 2.40 -14.32 7.11
CA ILE A 26 2.23 -13.43 5.95
C ILE A 26 3.50 -13.39 5.11
N ASP A 27 4.68 -13.38 5.75
CA ASP A 27 5.98 -13.38 5.06
C ASP A 27 6.20 -14.68 4.29
N ALA A 28 5.93 -15.83 4.90
CA ALA A 28 6.04 -17.13 4.23
C ALA A 28 5.08 -17.25 3.03
N VAL A 29 3.86 -16.72 3.13
CA VAL A 29 2.93 -16.67 2.00
C VAL A 29 3.46 -15.74 0.91
N ALA A 30 3.98 -14.57 1.28
CA ALA A 30 4.53 -13.59 0.34
C ALA A 30 5.70 -14.15 -0.47
N GLU A 31 6.60 -14.88 0.20
CA GLU A 31 7.76 -15.53 -0.43
C GLU A 31 7.36 -16.65 -1.40
N ALA A 32 6.19 -17.26 -1.20
CA ALA A 32 5.64 -18.30 -2.07
C ALA A 32 4.85 -17.75 -3.27
N LEU A 33 4.64 -16.43 -3.38
CA LEU A 33 3.88 -15.81 -4.48
C LEU A 33 4.79 -15.45 -5.67
N ASP A 34 5.05 -16.42 -6.53
CA ASP A 34 5.80 -16.20 -7.78
C ASP A 34 5.01 -15.34 -8.79
N GLY A 35 5.63 -14.27 -9.29
CA GLY A 35 5.03 -13.36 -10.27
C GLY A 35 4.19 -12.21 -9.71
N PHE A 36 4.14 -12.08 -8.37
CA PHE A 36 3.40 -11.04 -7.66
C PHE A 36 4.34 -9.92 -7.17
N GLU A 37 3.85 -8.67 -7.11
CA GLU A 37 4.56 -7.55 -6.49
C GLU A 37 4.02 -7.23 -5.10
N VAL A 38 4.71 -7.73 -4.10
CA VAL A 38 4.34 -7.56 -2.70
C VAL A 38 4.66 -6.14 -2.22
N LEU A 39 3.66 -5.26 -2.09
CA LEU A 39 3.83 -3.98 -1.37
C LEU A 39 3.40 -4.12 0.08
N ARG A 40 4.26 -3.67 0.99
CA ARG A 40 4.06 -3.78 2.44
C ARG A 40 3.83 -2.40 3.04
N ALA A 41 2.93 -2.34 4.01
CA ALA A 41 2.81 -1.19 4.89
C ALA A 41 2.43 -1.65 6.30
N ALA A 42 3.04 -1.00 7.28
CA ALA A 42 2.84 -1.22 8.68
C ALA A 42 2.35 0.08 9.32
N GLY A 43 1.16 0.03 9.92
CA GLY A 43 0.70 1.09 10.81
C GLY A 43 1.14 0.80 12.23
N THR A 44 1.83 1.74 12.85
CA THR A 44 2.17 1.75 14.26
C THR A 44 1.20 2.63 15.03
N GLU A 45 1.05 2.41 16.34
CA GLU A 45 0.21 3.28 17.18
C GLU A 45 0.74 4.73 17.24
N PHE A 46 2.03 4.91 16.96
CA PHE A 46 2.70 6.20 16.87
C PHE A 46 2.37 6.96 15.57
N GLU A 47 1.77 6.31 14.58
CA GLU A 47 1.37 6.93 13.30
C GLU A 47 -0.12 7.32 13.27
N ARG A 48 -0.83 7.25 14.41
CA ARG A 48 -2.25 7.64 14.52
C ARG A 48 -2.53 9.06 14.02
N ASP A 49 -1.58 9.98 14.24
CA ASP A 49 -1.71 11.39 13.85
C ASP A 49 -1.16 11.68 12.45
N LEU A 50 -0.58 10.68 11.78
CA LEU A 50 -0.01 10.79 10.43
C LEU A 50 -0.98 10.22 9.40
N LEU A 51 -1.93 11.06 8.96
CA LEU A 51 -3.03 10.74 8.05
C LEU A 51 -2.65 10.00 6.75
N TYR A 52 -1.38 10.01 6.36
CA TYR A 52 -0.89 9.40 5.12
C TYR A 52 0.36 8.52 5.26
N ALA A 53 0.76 8.13 6.48
CA ALA A 53 1.94 7.28 6.69
C ALA A 53 1.83 5.93 5.97
N THR A 54 0.76 5.18 6.22
CA THR A 54 0.52 3.87 5.58
C THR A 54 0.31 3.98 4.06
N PRO A 55 -0.50 4.91 3.53
CA PRO A 55 -0.56 5.16 2.09
C PRO A 55 0.80 5.50 1.46
N HIS A 56 1.64 6.30 2.11
CA HIS A 56 2.98 6.61 1.62
C HIS A 56 3.85 5.35 1.51
N GLN A 57 3.84 4.49 2.52
CA GLN A 57 4.57 3.21 2.48
C GLN A 57 4.12 2.31 1.32
N LEU A 58 2.80 2.25 1.04
CA LEU A 58 2.27 1.49 -0.10
C LEU A 58 2.62 2.13 -1.45
N CYS A 59 2.68 3.46 -1.53
CA CYS A 59 2.91 4.16 -2.78
C CYS A 59 4.40 4.23 -3.15
N ALA A 60 5.32 4.24 -2.17
CA ALA A 60 6.74 4.43 -2.40
C ALA A 60 7.35 3.50 -3.47
N PRO A 61 7.07 2.18 -3.49
CA PRO A 61 7.66 1.28 -4.49
C PRO A 61 7.16 1.51 -5.91
N VAL A 62 5.95 2.07 -6.05
CA VAL A 62 5.26 2.28 -7.33
C VAL A 62 5.16 3.76 -7.73
N LEU A 63 5.85 4.64 -6.99
CA LEU A 63 5.67 6.09 -7.07
C LEU A 63 6.05 6.68 -8.43
N ASP A 64 6.91 6.01 -9.19
CA ASP A 64 7.29 6.44 -10.54
C ASP A 64 6.13 6.39 -11.54
N HIS A 65 5.12 5.55 -11.28
CA HIS A 65 3.91 5.50 -12.10
C HIS A 65 3.02 6.74 -11.95
N ARG A 66 3.28 7.63 -10.98
CA ARG A 66 2.49 8.86 -10.76
C ARG A 66 2.43 9.77 -11.98
N ARG A 67 3.48 9.77 -12.81
CA ARG A 67 3.57 10.57 -14.04
C ARG A 67 2.55 10.16 -15.10
N ARG A 68 1.91 8.99 -14.95
CA ARG A 68 0.86 8.46 -15.84
C ARG A 68 -0.55 8.66 -15.27
N LEU A 69 -0.67 9.37 -14.15
CA LEU A 69 -1.96 9.71 -13.56
C LEU A 69 -2.54 10.98 -14.23
N PRO A 70 -3.88 11.15 -14.20
CA PRO A 70 -4.49 12.44 -14.49
C PRO A 70 -3.83 13.55 -13.66
N ALA A 71 -3.62 14.73 -14.24
CA ALA A 71 -2.86 15.81 -13.63
C ALA A 71 -3.35 16.23 -12.23
N VAL A 72 -4.66 16.12 -11.97
CA VAL A 72 -5.26 16.39 -10.66
C VAL A 72 -4.84 15.35 -9.61
N GLN A 73 -4.82 14.06 -9.98
CA GLN A 73 -4.41 12.98 -9.09
C GLN A 73 -2.89 12.99 -8.84
N GLN A 74 -2.09 13.27 -9.87
CA GLN A 74 -0.65 13.41 -9.73
C GLN A 74 -0.30 14.51 -8.72
N ARG A 75 -0.88 15.71 -8.88
CA ARG A 75 -0.62 16.85 -7.98
C ARG A 75 -1.08 16.57 -6.55
N ALA A 76 -2.19 15.86 -6.36
CA ALA A 76 -2.65 15.46 -5.04
C ALA A 76 -1.66 14.53 -4.32
N LEU A 77 -1.09 13.54 -5.02
CA LEU A 77 -0.04 12.69 -4.45
C LEU A 77 1.24 13.49 -4.16
N GLU A 78 1.64 14.36 -5.07
CA GLU A 78 2.84 15.19 -4.89
C GLU A 78 2.69 16.13 -3.69
N ALA A 79 1.52 16.74 -3.47
CA ALA A 79 1.26 17.56 -2.30
C ALA A 79 1.33 16.76 -0.99
N VAL A 80 0.67 15.60 -0.93
CA VAL A 80 0.63 14.75 0.28
C VAL A 80 1.99 14.14 0.61
N PHE A 81 2.83 13.89 -0.40
CA PHE A 81 4.16 13.32 -0.22
C PHE A 81 5.28 14.37 -0.14
N GLY A 82 4.95 15.66 -0.07
CA GLY A 82 5.94 16.74 0.04
C GLY A 82 6.81 16.93 -1.21
N LEU A 83 6.33 16.48 -2.37
CA LEU A 83 6.98 16.64 -3.67
C LEU A 83 6.48 17.86 -4.46
N GLY A 84 5.43 18.53 -3.96
CA GLY A 84 4.83 19.70 -4.58
C GLY A 84 4.47 20.77 -3.54
N THR A 85 4.10 21.95 -4.03
CA THR A 85 3.77 23.13 -3.22
C THR A 85 2.27 23.46 -3.21
N GLU A 86 1.44 22.57 -3.72
CA GLU A 86 -0.01 22.76 -3.81
C GLU A 86 -0.69 22.68 -2.43
N PRO A 87 -1.84 23.37 -2.24
CA PRO A 87 -2.60 23.30 -1.01
C PRO A 87 -3.09 21.88 -0.70
N SER A 88 -3.39 21.61 0.57
CA SER A 88 -3.83 20.28 1.04
C SER A 88 -5.00 19.78 0.18
N PRO A 89 -4.82 18.68 -0.57
CA PRO A 89 -5.84 18.17 -1.46
C PRO A 89 -7.01 17.55 -0.70
N GLU A 90 -8.18 17.52 -1.33
CA GLU A 90 -9.35 16.82 -0.82
C GLU A 90 -9.04 15.32 -0.58
N PRO A 91 -9.41 14.74 0.57
CA PRO A 91 -9.09 13.35 0.91
C PRO A 91 -9.54 12.32 -0.14
N LEU A 92 -10.68 12.55 -0.78
CA LEU A 92 -11.18 11.70 -1.86
C LEU A 92 -10.25 11.70 -3.09
N THR A 93 -9.68 12.86 -3.42
CA THR A 93 -8.73 13.01 -4.55
C THR A 93 -7.45 12.23 -4.27
N VAL A 94 -6.97 12.27 -3.03
CA VAL A 94 -5.82 11.47 -2.58
C VAL A 94 -6.14 9.98 -2.68
N GLY A 95 -7.31 9.55 -2.21
CA GLY A 95 -7.75 8.15 -2.33
C GLY A 95 -7.80 7.66 -3.79
N LEU A 96 -8.35 8.47 -4.69
CA LEU A 96 -8.38 8.15 -6.13
C LEU A 96 -6.98 8.10 -6.74
N ALA A 97 -6.08 8.98 -6.33
CA ALA A 97 -4.70 9.00 -6.80
C ALA A 97 -3.92 7.77 -6.34
N VAL A 98 -4.05 7.37 -5.07
CA VAL A 98 -3.48 6.13 -4.52
C VAL A 98 -4.02 4.92 -5.26
N LEU A 99 -5.34 4.82 -5.45
CA LEU A 99 -5.95 3.73 -6.21
C LEU A 99 -5.42 3.68 -7.65
N GLY A 100 -5.37 4.84 -8.32
CA GLY A 100 -4.85 4.94 -9.69
C GLY A 100 -3.39 4.54 -9.82
N LEU A 101 -2.58 4.81 -8.79
CA LEU A 101 -1.17 4.43 -8.71
C LEU A 101 -1.01 2.91 -8.53
N LEU A 102 -1.75 2.32 -7.58
CA LEU A 102 -1.72 0.88 -7.30
C LEU A 102 -2.19 0.05 -8.51
N LEU A 103 -3.25 0.50 -9.20
CA LEU A 103 -3.71 -0.17 -10.41
C LEU A 103 -2.65 -0.17 -11.52
N ARG A 104 -1.85 0.90 -11.64
CA ARG A 104 -0.77 1.00 -12.64
C ARG A 104 0.45 0.17 -12.27
N GLY A 105 0.81 0.10 -10.99
CA GLY A 105 1.88 -0.79 -10.51
C GLY A 105 1.51 -2.27 -10.68
N GLY A 106 0.28 -2.64 -10.30
CA GLY A 106 -0.21 -4.01 -10.40
C GLY A 106 -0.36 -4.54 -11.85
N GLN A 107 -0.42 -3.66 -12.85
CA GLN A 107 -0.39 -4.07 -14.26
C GLN A 107 1.01 -4.53 -14.71
N ALA A 108 2.08 -4.16 -13.99
CA ALA A 108 3.45 -4.55 -14.30
C ALA A 108 3.81 -5.92 -13.68
N ARG A 109 3.30 -6.22 -12.48
CA ARG A 109 3.46 -7.49 -11.75
C ARG A 109 2.28 -7.67 -10.80
N ALA A 110 1.48 -8.72 -11.00
CA ALA A 110 0.16 -8.79 -10.40
C ALA A 110 0.22 -9.15 -8.91
N GLY A 111 0.00 -8.21 -7.99
CA GLY A 111 -0.73 -8.47 -6.74
C GLY A 111 -0.10 -7.96 -5.45
N LEU A 112 -0.90 -7.16 -4.72
CA LEU A 112 -0.56 -6.40 -3.51
C LEU A 112 -0.84 -7.19 -2.22
N LEU A 113 0.13 -7.29 -1.30
CA LEU A 113 -0.04 -7.94 0.01
C LEU A 113 0.36 -7.02 1.17
N CYS A 114 -0.63 -6.37 1.78
CA CYS A 114 -0.43 -5.53 2.96
C CYS A 114 -0.18 -6.36 4.22
N GLY A 115 1.03 -6.31 4.77
CA GLY A 115 1.38 -6.94 6.05
C GLY A 115 1.70 -5.90 7.13
N GLY A 116 0.87 -5.84 8.18
CA GLY A 116 1.15 -5.02 9.35
C GLY A 116 2.26 -5.62 10.21
N ARG A 117 3.37 -4.90 10.38
CA ARG A 117 4.45 -5.24 11.32
C ARG A 117 4.25 -4.41 12.60
N ARG A 118 4.09 -5.04 13.77
CA ARG A 118 4.33 -4.34 15.04
C ARG A 118 5.84 -4.37 15.33
N PRO A 119 6.46 -3.28 15.82
CA PRO A 119 7.79 -3.37 16.39
C PRO A 119 7.73 -4.23 17.65
N VAL A 120 8.68 -5.16 17.76
CA VAL A 120 9.01 -5.84 19.02
C VAL A 120 9.87 -4.85 19.79
N ASP A 121 9.33 -4.24 20.85
CA ASP A 121 10.16 -3.52 21.82
C ASP A 121 11.01 -4.53 22.59
N ARG A 122 12.30 -4.20 22.75
CA ARG A 122 13.28 -4.92 23.58
C ARG A 122 13.27 -4.37 24.99
#